data_AF-A0A7W0XQF6-F1
#
_entry.id   AF-A0A7W0XQF6-F1
#
_cell.length_a   1.000
_cell.length_b   1.000
_cell.length_c   1.000
_cell.angle_alpha   90.00
_cell.angle_beta   90.00
_cell.angle_gamma   90.00
#
_symmetry.space_group_name_H-M   'P 1'
#
loop_
_entity.id
_entity.type
_entity.pdbx_description
1 polymer ?
#
loop_
_entity_poly.entity_id
_entity_poly.type
_entity_poly.pdbx_seq_one_letter_code
_entity_poly.pdbx_strand_id
1 'polypeptide(L)' 'MTVSKALREDLLASIPNLRAFAVSLAGNSERADDLVQETLMKAWAKFDTFQEGTNLRAWLFTILRN' A
#
# COMPACT_ATOMS: atom_id res chain seq x y z
N MET A 1 12.47 -14.30 1.07
CA MET A 1 11.66 -13.60 2.08
C MET A 1 10.23 -14.15 1.99
N THR A 2 9.67 -14.61 3.10
CA THR A 2 8.33 -15.25 3.12
C THR A 2 7.34 -14.31 3.79
N VAL A 3 6.51 -13.64 2.99
CA VAL A 3 5.43 -12.80 3.52
C VAL A 3 4.42 -13.69 4.23
N SER A 4 4.14 -13.40 5.51
CA SER A 4 3.17 -14.16 6.30
C SER A 4 1.75 -14.03 5.73
N LYS A 5 0.91 -15.05 5.95
CA LYS A 5 -0.49 -15.04 5.47
C LYS A 5 -1.27 -13.84 6.02
N ALA A 6 -1.12 -13.57 7.32
CA ALA A 6 -1.79 -12.45 7.99
C ALA A 6 -1.40 -11.11 7.34
N LEU A 7 -0.12 -10.93 7.07
CA LEU A 7 0.37 -9.70 6.46
C LEU A 7 -0.14 -9.50 5.02
N ARG A 8 -0.28 -10.59 4.25
CA ARG A 8 -0.93 -10.55 2.94
C ARG A 8 -2.41 -10.13 3.06
N GLU A 9 -3.13 -10.65 4.04
CA GLU A 9 -4.53 -10.28 4.29
C GLU A 9 -4.65 -8.81 4.70
N ASP A 10 -3.76 -8.31 5.55
CA ASP A 10 -3.72 -6.90 5.95
C ASP A 10 -3.40 -5.95 4.78
N LEU A 11 -2.50 -6.38 3.88
CA LEU A 11 -2.18 -5.63 2.66
C LEU A 11 -3.41 -5.52 1.75
N LEU A 12 -4.10 -6.64 1.49
CA LEU A 12 -5.31 -6.69 0.68
C LEU A 12 -6.43 -5.85 1.30
N ALA A 13 -6.61 -5.92 2.62
CA ALA A 13 -7.58 -5.11 3.36
C ALA A 13 -7.26 -3.60 3.34
N SER A 14 -6.01 -3.23 3.06
CA SER A 14 -5.58 -1.83 2.95
C SER A 14 -5.87 -1.21 1.59
N ILE A 15 -6.05 -2.01 0.53
CA ILE A 15 -6.25 -1.54 -0.86
C ILE A 15 -7.41 -0.54 -0.98
N PRO A 16 -8.63 -0.77 -0.45
CA PRO A 16 -9.72 0.19 -0.57
C PRO A 16 -9.40 1.56 0.05
N ASN A 17 -8.66 1.57 1.17
CA ASN A 17 -8.26 2.79 1.86
C ASN A 17 -7.16 3.54 1.09
N LEU A 18 -6.19 2.82 0.53
CA LEU A 18 -5.18 3.39 -0.36
C LEU A 18 -5.83 4.02 -1.59
N ARG A 19 -6.80 3.33 -2.20
CA ARG A 19 -7.52 3.82 -3.37
C ARG A 19 -8.34 5.08 -3.06
N ALA A 20 -9.09 5.08 -1.95
CA ALA A 20 -9.85 6.26 -1.54
C ALA A 20 -8.93 7.48 -1.35
N PHE A 21 -7.77 7.30 -0.73
CA PHE A 21 -6.79 8.36 -0.57
C PHE A 21 -6.14 8.75 -1.90
N ALA A 22 -5.78 7.78 -2.75
CA ALA A 22 -5.23 8.02 -4.08
C ALA A 22 -6.19 8.82 -4.97
N VAL A 23 -7.51 8.58 -4.90
CA VAL A 23 -8.52 9.39 -5.61
C VAL A 23 -8.46 10.84 -5.16
N SER A 24 -8.29 11.10 -3.86
CA SER A 24 -8.16 12.47 -3.34
C SER A 24 -6.90 13.19 -3.82
N LEU A 25 -5.84 12.45 -4.19
CA LEU A 25 -4.60 13.01 -4.74
C LEU A 25 -4.63 13.15 -6.27
N ALA A 26 -5.15 12.15 -6.97
CA ALA A 26 -5.10 12.05 -8.42
C ALA A 26 -6.28 12.74 -9.14
N GLY A 27 -7.37 13.00 -8.42
CA GLY A 27 -8.57 13.68 -8.93
C GLY A 27 -9.45 12.83 -9.86
N ASN A 28 -9.06 11.59 -10.16
CA ASN A 28 -9.89 10.62 -10.88
C ASN A 28 -9.53 9.18 -10.48
N SER A 29 -10.42 8.24 -10.81
CA SER A 29 -10.30 6.83 -10.41
C SER A 29 -9.22 6.06 -11.14
N GLU A 30 -9.01 6.32 -12.43
CA GLU A 30 -8.04 5.58 -13.26
C GLU A 30 -6.61 5.84 -12.77
N ARG A 31 -6.24 7.12 -12.63
CA ARG A 31 -4.94 7.51 -12.07
C ARG A 31 -4.76 7.07 -10.61
N ALA A 32 -5.85 6.98 -9.86
CA ALA A 32 -5.80 6.47 -8.49
C ALA A 32 -5.46 4.97 -8.47
N ASP A 33 -6.01 4.20 -9.41
CA ASP A 33 -5.70 2.78 -9.55
C ASP A 33 -4.23 2.57 -9.94
N ASP A 34 -3.71 3.38 -10.87
CA ASP A 34 -2.28 3.38 -11.23
C ASP A 34 -1.38 3.72 -10.02
N LEU A 35 -1.73 4.75 -9.25
CA LEU A 35 -0.97 5.16 -8.07
C LEU A 35 -0.96 4.07 -6.98
N VAL A 36 -2.08 3.39 -6.78
CA VAL A 36 -2.17 2.25 -5.86
C VAL A 36 -1.30 1.10 -6.37
N GLN A 37 -1.33 0.81 -7.67
CA GLN A 37 -0.50 -0.24 -8.26
C GLN A 37 1.00 0.05 -8.03
N GLU A 38 1.45 1.27 -8.31
CA GLU A 38 2.83 1.69 -8.08
C GLU A 38 3.21 1.61 -6.59
N THR A 39 2.31 2.04 -5.71
CA THR A 39 2.49 1.93 -4.26
C THR A 39 2.71 0.48 -3.83
N LEU A 40 1.89 -0.45 -4.31
CA LEU A 40 2.01 -1.87 -3.98
C LEU A 40 3.29 -2.49 -4.55
N MET A 41 3.71 -2.10 -5.75
CA MET A 41 4.99 -2.53 -6.32
C MET A 41 6.19 -2.03 -5.50
N LYS A 42 6.19 -0.74 -5.11
CA LYS A 42 7.20 -0.16 -4.22
C LYS A 42 7.20 -0.82 -2.84
N ALA A 43 6.02 -1.08 -2.28
CA ALA A 43 5.86 -1.78 -1.02
C ALA A 43 6.44 -3.19 -1.09
N TRP A 44 6.13 -3.94 -2.15
CA TRP A 44 6.69 -5.28 -2.35
C TRP A 44 8.22 -5.28 -2.45
N ALA A 45 8.80 -4.30 -3.14
CA ALA A 45 10.26 -4.15 -3.25
C ALA A 45 10.92 -3.72 -1.93
N LYS A 46 10.22 -2.94 -1.09
CA LYS A 46 10.72 -2.45 0.21
C LYS A 46 10.31 -3.33 1.38
N PHE A 47 9.70 -4.48 1.11
CA PHE A 47 9.04 -5.26 2.14
C PHE A 47 10.05 -5.79 3.18
N ASP A 48 11.32 -5.98 2.81
CA ASP A 48 12.40 -6.38 3.74
C ASP A 48 12.71 -5.31 4.80
N THR A 49 12.25 -4.07 4.57
CA THR A 49 12.38 -2.95 5.50
C THR A 49 11.17 -2.79 6.42
N PHE A 50 10.09 -3.53 6.16
CA PHE A 50 8.89 -3.51 7.00
C PHE A 50 9.09 -4.40 8.22
N GLN A 51 8.85 -3.84 9.40
CA GLN A 51 8.87 -4.60 10.64
C GLN A 51 7.46 -5.13 10.97
N GLU A 52 7.27 -6.45 10.92
CA GLU A 52 6.01 -7.08 11.32
C GLU A 52 5.63 -6.70 12.77
N GLY A 53 4.32 -6.52 13.01
CA GLY A 53 3.79 -6.01 14.28
C GLY A 53 3.72 -4.49 14.39
N THR A 54 4.27 -3.76 13.40
CA THR A 54 4.07 -2.31 13.27
C THR A 54 2.89 -1.98 12.35
N ASN A 55 2.53 -0.70 12.24
CA ASN A 55 1.35 -0.27 11.49
C ASN A 55 1.58 -0.32 9.95
N LEU A 56 1.17 -1.41 9.33
CA LEU A 56 1.26 -1.62 7.87
C LEU A 56 0.57 -0.49 7.08
N ARG A 57 -0.62 -0.04 7.52
CA ARG A 57 -1.36 1.00 6.80
C ARG A 57 -0.59 2.32 6.80
N ALA A 58 -0.04 2.74 7.94
CA ALA A 58 0.77 3.96 8.01
C ALA A 58 2.01 3.88 7.11
N TRP A 59 2.66 2.72 7.07
CA TRP A 59 3.80 2.47 6.19
C TRP A 59 3.42 2.53 4.69
N LEU A 60 2.33 1.89 4.29
CA LEU A 60 1.81 1.96 2.91
C LEU A 60 1.45 3.39 2.49
N PHE A 61 0.83 4.18 3.38
CA PHE A 61 0.52 5.59 3.11
C PHE A 61 1.77 6.46 3.00
N THR A 62 2.86 6.09 3.68
CA THR A 62 4.16 6.75 3.53
C THR A 62 4.73 6.49 2.14
N ILE A 63 4.61 5.25 1.63
CA ILE A 63 5.04 4.92 0.27
C ILE A 63 4.19 5.64 -0.77
N LEU A 64 2.87 5.70 -0.57
CA LEU A 64 1.96 6.34 -1.53
C LEU A 64 2.19 7.86 -1.67
N ARG A 65 2.68 8.52 -0.61
CA ARG A 65 3.00 9.95 -0.62
C ARG A 65 4.39 10.28 -1.20
N ASN A 66 5.25 9.27 -1.41
CA ASN A 66 6.65 9.41 -1.83
C ASN A 66 6.89 8.92 -3.27
#